data_AF-A0A820TQX2-F1
#
_entry.id   AF-A0A820TQX2-F1
#
_cell.length_a   1.000
_cell.length_b   1.000
_cell.length_c   1.000
_cell.angle_alpha   90.00
_cell.angle_beta   90.00
_cell.angle_gamma   90.00
#
_symmetry.space_group_name_H-M   'P 1'
#
loop_
_entity.id
_entity.type
_entity.pdbx_description
1 polymer ?
#
loop_
_entity_poly.entity_id
_entity_poly.type
_entity_poly.pdbx_seq_one_letter_code
_entity_poly.pdbx_strand_id
1 'polypeptide(L)'
;FQNGDFGLCPRIYCDNQPMLPIGLSEVPGEAMVKLYCPKCMDVYTPKSSRHHHTDGAYFSTGFPHMLFMVHPEYRPKRPTNQFVARLYGFKIHSLAYQLQYQAAANFKQSNSTSVIPSSAGGTTTTRPLIKD
;
A
#
# COMPACT_ATOMS: atom_id res chain seq x y z
N PHE A 1 0.07 25.63 -6.39
CA PHE A 1 -0.32 24.25 -6.72
C PHE A 1 -0.96 24.13 -8.11
N GLN A 2 -1.72 25.12 -8.58
CA GLN A 2 -2.39 25.09 -9.89
C GLN A 2 -1.41 24.90 -11.07
N ASN A 3 -0.19 25.42 -10.95
CA ASN A 3 0.88 25.24 -11.94
C ASN A 3 1.50 23.83 -11.95
N GLY A 4 1.10 22.95 -11.03
CA GLY A 4 1.62 21.58 -10.96
C GLY A 4 3.01 21.45 -10.33
N ASP A 5 3.51 22.45 -9.61
CA ASP A 5 4.88 22.49 -9.05
C ASP A 5 5.19 21.29 -8.13
N PHE A 6 4.18 20.76 -7.44
CA PHE A 6 4.32 19.61 -6.54
C PHE A 6 4.22 18.26 -7.25
N GLY A 7 3.93 18.27 -8.56
CA GLY A 7 3.72 17.07 -9.36
C GLY A 7 2.24 16.75 -9.61
N LEU A 8 2.05 15.70 -10.40
CA LEU A 8 0.76 15.28 -10.94
C LEU A 8 0.45 13.83 -10.50
N CYS A 9 -0.83 13.54 -10.30
CA CYS A 9 -1.29 12.23 -9.84
C CYS A 9 -0.82 11.11 -10.79
N PRO A 10 -0.24 10.01 -10.26
CA PRO A 10 0.21 8.89 -11.08
C PRO A 10 -0.94 8.02 -11.60
N ARG A 11 -2.15 8.14 -11.04
CA ARG A 11 -3.32 7.38 -11.52
C ARG A 11 -3.78 7.94 -12.87
N ILE A 12 -3.86 7.05 -13.87
CA ILE A 12 -4.30 7.37 -15.23
C ILE A 12 -5.65 8.10 -15.22
N TYR A 13 -6.64 7.56 -14.51
CA TYR A 13 -7.99 8.13 -14.42
C TYR A 13 -8.10 9.39 -13.55
N CYS A 14 -6.98 9.90 -13.04
CA CYS A 14 -6.96 11.22 -12.43
C CYS A 14 -6.69 12.34 -13.45
N ASP A 15 -6.42 12.01 -14.72
CA ASP A 15 -6.18 12.97 -15.81
C ASP A 15 -5.12 14.01 -15.43
N ASN A 16 -3.97 13.55 -14.92
CA ASN A 16 -2.86 14.40 -14.51
C ASN A 16 -3.23 15.47 -13.47
N GLN A 17 -4.14 15.18 -12.55
CA GLN A 17 -4.53 16.09 -11.45
C GLN A 17 -3.30 16.64 -10.69
N PRO A 18 -3.14 17.97 -10.57
CA PRO A 18 -2.16 18.60 -9.70
C PRO A 18 -2.33 18.19 -8.23
N MET A 19 -1.22 17.88 -7.58
CA MET A 19 -1.17 17.37 -6.21
C MET A 19 -0.68 18.42 -5.21
N LEU A 20 -0.75 18.09 -3.93
CA LEU A 20 -0.29 18.90 -2.81
C LEU A 20 0.67 18.08 -1.94
N PRO A 21 1.71 18.68 -1.35
CA PRO A 21 2.53 17.99 -0.37
C PRO A 21 1.73 17.67 0.89
N ILE A 22 2.07 16.56 1.55
CA ILE A 22 1.47 16.14 2.82
C ILE A 22 2.51 15.36 3.65
N GLY A 23 2.53 15.60 4.95
CA GLY A 23 3.25 14.76 5.92
C GLY A 23 2.38 13.57 6.36
N LEU A 24 2.99 12.40 6.57
CA LEU A 24 2.29 11.26 7.19
C LEU A 24 2.37 11.26 8.73
N SER A 25 3.28 12.06 9.27
CA SER A 25 3.46 12.30 10.71
C SER A 25 3.81 13.77 10.94
N GLU A 26 3.47 14.27 12.12
CA GLU A 26 3.90 15.57 12.63
C GLU A 26 5.28 15.48 13.33
N VAL A 27 5.78 14.27 13.58
CA VAL A 27 7.06 14.03 14.27
C VAL A 27 8.20 14.04 13.25
N PRO A 28 9.21 14.92 13.40
CA PRO A 28 10.37 14.93 12.51
C PRO A 28 11.11 13.60 12.50
N GLY A 29 11.54 13.18 11.31
CA GLY A 29 12.30 11.94 11.08
C GLY A 29 11.47 10.67 10.91
N GLU A 30 10.16 10.68 11.19
CA GLU A 30 9.32 9.49 11.06
C GLU A 30 8.97 9.15 9.61
N ALA A 31 8.67 10.17 8.80
CA ALA A 31 8.24 9.96 7.42
C ALA A 31 8.64 11.12 6.51
N MET A 32 9.08 10.77 5.30
CA MET A 32 9.37 11.73 4.25
C MET A 32 8.09 12.27 3.63
N VAL A 33 8.16 13.46 3.02
CA VAL A 33 7.03 14.11 2.35
C VAL A 33 6.39 13.20 1.32
N LYS A 34 5.06 13.22 1.29
CA LYS A 34 4.23 12.56 0.28
C LYS A 34 3.43 13.59 -0.49
N LEU A 35 2.74 13.13 -1.51
CA LEU A 35 1.85 13.95 -2.33
C LEU A 35 0.42 13.44 -2.19
N TYR A 36 -0.50 14.31 -1.78
CA TYR A 36 -1.93 14.08 -1.76
C TYR A 36 -2.57 14.46 -3.10
N CYS A 37 -3.34 13.56 -3.69
CA CYS A 37 -4.17 13.87 -4.86
C CYS A 37 -5.60 14.19 -4.42
N PRO A 38 -6.12 15.40 -4.71
CA PRO A 38 -7.48 15.77 -4.33
C PRO A 38 -8.58 15.09 -5.14
N LYS A 39 -8.27 14.52 -6.32
CA LYS A 39 -9.26 13.85 -7.18
C LYS A 39 -9.57 12.43 -6.70
N CYS A 40 -8.54 11.61 -6.52
CA CYS A 40 -8.70 10.25 -5.98
C CYS A 40 -8.69 10.19 -4.46
N MET A 41 -8.30 11.26 -3.76
CA MET A 41 -8.20 11.34 -2.30
C MET A 41 -7.27 10.29 -1.71
N ASP A 42 -6.06 10.22 -2.26
CA ASP A 42 -5.07 9.20 -1.92
C ASP A 42 -3.66 9.79 -2.01
N VAL A 43 -2.68 9.12 -1.39
CA VAL A 43 -1.34 9.63 -1.12
C VAL A 43 -0.28 8.83 -1.90
N TYR A 44 0.67 9.53 -2.49
CA TYR A 44 1.70 8.94 -3.36
C TYR A 44 3.09 9.44 -2.99
N THR A 45 4.11 8.63 -3.27
CA THR A 45 5.52 9.04 -3.14
C THR A 45 5.89 9.99 -4.30
N PRO A 46 6.63 11.09 -4.05
CA PRO A 46 7.13 11.97 -5.11
C PRO A 46 7.94 11.19 -6.16
N LYS A 47 7.72 11.47 -7.45
CA LYS A 47 8.40 10.73 -8.55
C LYS A 47 9.90 11.01 -8.61
N SER A 48 10.31 12.26 -8.38
CA SER A 48 11.73 12.64 -8.40
C SER A 48 12.40 12.33 -7.07
N SER A 49 13.56 11.67 -7.13
CA SER A 49 14.40 11.36 -5.96
C SER A 49 14.91 12.60 -5.22
N ARG A 50 14.91 13.77 -5.87
CA ARG A 50 15.29 15.06 -5.25
C ARG A 50 14.46 15.36 -3.99
N HIS A 51 13.21 14.90 -3.94
CA HIS A 51 12.29 15.16 -2.85
C HIS A 51 12.17 13.98 -1.86
N HIS A 52 12.95 12.90 -2.04
CA HIS A 52 12.88 11.71 -1.17
C HIS A 52 13.51 11.91 0.20
N HIS A 53 14.33 12.95 0.37
CA HIS A 53 15.02 13.26 1.62
C HIS A 53 14.43 14.49 2.32
N THR A 54 13.25 14.94 1.89
CA THR A 54 12.54 16.05 2.54
C THR A 54 11.59 15.49 3.59
N ASP A 55 11.74 15.95 4.83
CA ASP A 55 10.87 15.53 5.94
C ASP A 55 9.42 15.97 5.70
N GLY A 56 8.48 15.05 5.93
CA GLY A 56 7.05 15.30 5.79
C GLY A 56 6.48 16.18 6.90
N ALA A 57 7.09 16.18 8.09
CA ALA A 57 6.63 16.97 9.24
C ALA A 57 6.58 18.47 8.93
N TYR A 58 7.43 18.96 8.02
CA TYR A 58 7.45 20.37 7.60
C TYR A 58 6.20 20.82 6.82
N PHE A 59 5.41 19.87 6.33
CA PHE A 59 4.18 20.16 5.58
C PHE A 59 2.91 19.90 6.41
N SER A 60 3.02 19.28 7.58
CA SER A 60 1.90 18.80 8.40
C SER A 60 1.05 17.72 7.73
N THR A 61 0.33 16.97 8.56
CA THR A 61 -0.69 15.99 8.17
C THR A 61 -1.98 16.66 7.66
N GLY A 62 -2.25 17.89 8.10
CA GLY A 62 -3.52 18.59 7.85
C GLY A 62 -3.54 19.52 6.63
N PHE A 63 -2.39 19.84 6.04
CA PHE A 63 -2.29 20.94 5.06
C PHE A 63 -3.26 20.83 3.87
N PRO A 64 -3.33 19.70 3.12
CA PRO A 64 -4.27 19.60 2.00
C PRO A 64 -5.73 19.69 2.45
N HIS A 65 -6.05 19.15 3.62
CA HIS A 65 -7.40 19.17 4.17
C HIS A 65 -7.83 20.59 4.52
N MET A 66 -6.97 21.35 5.20
CA MET A 66 -7.21 22.75 5.53
C MET A 66 -7.41 23.60 4.28
N LEU A 67 -6.57 23.40 3.25
CA LEU A 67 -6.69 24.13 1.99
C LEU A 67 -8.07 23.96 1.34
N PHE A 68 -8.63 22.74 1.30
CA PHE A 68 -9.96 22.51 0.75
C PHE A 68 -11.12 22.80 1.71
N MET A 69 -10.85 23.06 3.00
CA MET A 69 -11.85 23.62 3.91
C MET A 69 -11.99 25.14 3.69
N VAL A 70 -10.88 25.84 3.47
CA VAL A 70 -10.88 27.29 3.20
C VAL A 70 -11.31 27.59 1.76
N HIS A 71 -10.87 26.77 0.79
CA HIS A 71 -11.16 26.94 -0.64
C HIS A 71 -11.84 25.71 -1.24
N PRO A 72 -13.14 25.48 -0.94
CA PRO A 72 -13.88 24.33 -1.47
C PRO A 72 -14.02 24.34 -3.01
N GLU A 73 -13.97 25.51 -3.65
CA GLU A 73 -14.04 25.70 -5.10
C GLU A 73 -12.89 25.02 -5.87
N TYR A 74 -11.76 24.80 -5.21
CA TYR A 74 -10.63 24.09 -5.80
C TYR A 74 -10.72 22.57 -5.73
N ARG A 75 -11.76 22.02 -5.08
CA ARG A 75 -11.94 20.57 -4.98
C ARG A 75 -12.37 20.01 -6.34
N PRO A 76 -11.56 19.14 -6.99
CA PRO A 76 -11.92 18.59 -8.28
C PRO A 76 -13.07 17.58 -8.15
N LYS A 77 -13.81 17.39 -9.25
CA LYS A 77 -14.79 16.30 -9.36
C LYS A 77 -14.08 14.94 -9.31
N ARG A 78 -14.74 13.93 -8.73
CA ARG A 78 -14.23 12.55 -8.69
C ARG A 78 -13.95 12.03 -10.11
N PRO A 79 -13.01 11.06 -10.27
CA PRO A 79 -12.80 10.38 -11.54
C PRO A 79 -14.11 9.82 -12.10
N THR A 80 -14.42 10.11 -13.36
CA THR A 80 -15.63 9.59 -14.04
C THR A 80 -15.45 8.14 -14.48
N ASN A 81 -14.21 7.77 -14.82
CA ASN A 81 -13.84 6.43 -15.27
C ASN A 81 -12.99 5.73 -14.22
N GLN A 82 -13.09 4.41 -14.17
CA GLN A 82 -12.25 3.54 -13.37
C GLN A 82 -11.65 2.46 -14.26
N PHE A 83 -10.48 1.94 -13.87
CA PHE A 83 -9.88 0.79 -14.52
C PHE A 83 -10.83 -0.41 -14.48
N VAL A 84 -11.10 -1.01 -15.63
CA VAL A 84 -11.87 -2.25 -15.76
C VAL A 84 -10.94 -3.33 -16.30
N ALA A 85 -10.57 -4.28 -15.46
CA ALA A 85 -9.74 -5.41 -15.85
C ALA A 85 -10.48 -6.32 -16.85
N ARG A 86 -9.86 -6.56 -18.01
CA ARG A 86 -10.41 -7.42 -19.07
C ARG A 86 -9.36 -8.41 -19.56
N LEU A 87 -9.78 -9.65 -19.78
CA LEU A 87 -8.98 -10.71 -20.39
C LEU A 87 -9.77 -11.29 -21.57
N TYR A 88 -9.17 -11.27 -22.76
CA TYR A 88 -9.84 -11.64 -24.03
C TYR A 88 -11.21 -10.95 -24.23
N GLY A 89 -11.33 -9.68 -23.81
CA GLY A 89 -12.55 -8.88 -23.92
C GLY A 89 -13.54 -9.04 -22.76
N PHE A 90 -13.46 -10.13 -21.98
CA PHE A 90 -14.33 -10.40 -20.84
C PHE A 90 -13.85 -9.68 -19.59
N LYS A 91 -14.79 -9.14 -18.80
CA LYS A 91 -14.48 -8.55 -17.49
C LYS A 91 -14.12 -9.66 -16.51
N ILE A 92 -13.09 -9.45 -15.70
CA ILE A 92 -12.78 -10.36 -14.59
C ILE A 92 -13.82 -10.14 -13.49
N HIS A 93 -14.53 -11.20 -13.12
CA HIS A 93 -15.51 -11.16 -12.03
C HIS A 93 -14.79 -10.97 -10.68
N SER A 94 -15.36 -10.19 -9.77
CA SER A 94 -14.76 -9.87 -8.46
C SER A 94 -14.41 -11.12 -7.64
N LEU A 95 -15.27 -12.14 -7.68
CA LEU A 95 -15.06 -13.42 -6.99
C LEU A 95 -13.79 -14.16 -7.45
N ALA A 96 -13.36 -13.96 -8.71
CA ALA A 96 -12.19 -14.66 -9.25
C ALA A 96 -10.92 -14.36 -8.44
N TYR A 97 -10.77 -13.12 -7.95
CA TYR A 97 -9.64 -12.74 -7.11
C TYR A 97 -9.64 -13.49 -5.77
N GLN A 98 -10.80 -13.61 -5.12
CA GLN A 98 -10.91 -14.32 -3.85
C GLN A 98 -10.57 -15.81 -4.01
N LEU A 99 -11.08 -16.46 -5.05
CA LEU A 99 -10.77 -17.86 -5.36
C LEU A 99 -9.28 -18.05 -5.64
N GLN A 100 -8.67 -17.13 -6.39
CA GLN A 100 -7.23 -17.15 -6.67
C GLN A 100 -6.40 -17.06 -5.39
N TYR A 101 -6.75 -16.16 -4.46
CA TYR A 101 -6.04 -16.04 -3.18
C TYR A 101 -6.17 -17.29 -2.30
N GLN A 102 -7.35 -17.89 -2.24
CA GLN A 102 -7.59 -19.14 -1.50
C GLN A 102 -6.76 -20.29 -2.08
N ALA A 103 -6.74 -20.46 -3.41
CA ALA A 103 -5.95 -21.49 -4.06
C ALA A 103 -4.43 -21.32 -3.78
N ALA A 104 -3.93 -20.08 -3.83
CA ALA A 104 -2.54 -19.79 -3.51
C ALA A 104 -2.19 -20.08 -2.04
N ALA A 105 -3.11 -19.81 -1.11
CA ALA A 105 -2.93 -20.15 0.31
C ALA A 105 -2.91 -21.66 0.54
N ASN A 106 -3.82 -22.40 -0.09
CA ASN A 106 -3.90 -23.87 0.02
C ASN A 106 -2.64 -24.55 -0.54
N PHE A 107 -2.12 -24.05 -1.66
CA PHE A 107 -0.87 -24.55 -2.26
C PHE A 107 0.34 -24.36 -1.34
N LYS A 108 0.43 -23.21 -0.65
CA LYS A 108 1.47 -22.98 0.36
C LYS A 108 1.38 -23.98 1.50
N GLN A 109 0.16 -24.25 1.98
CA GLN A 109 -0.06 -25.20 3.07
C GLN A 109 0.34 -26.62 2.68
N SER A 110 -0.02 -27.10 1.49
CA SER A 110 0.36 -28.43 1.00
C SER A 110 1.87 -28.62 0.82
N ASN A 111 2.61 -27.54 0.51
CA ASN A 111 4.06 -27.59 0.34
C ASN A 111 4.84 -27.48 1.66
N SER A 112 4.22 -27.02 2.74
CA SER A 112 4.80 -27.03 4.09
C SER A 112 4.62 -28.36 4.84
N THR A 113 3.79 -29.28 4.35
CA THR A 113 3.56 -30.62 4.96
C THR A 113 4.48 -31.73 4.45
N SER A 114 5.45 -31.44 3.58
CA SER A 114 6.42 -32.43 3.06
C SER A 114 7.73 -32.53 3.85
N VAL A 115 7.81 -31.95 5.06
CA VAL A 115 8.85 -32.32 6.03
C VAL A 115 8.48 -33.67 6.63
N ILE A 116 8.94 -34.73 5.99
CA ILE A 116 8.92 -36.10 6.52
C ILE A 116 9.57 -36.07 7.91
N PRO A 117 8.91 -36.55 8.99
CA PRO A 117 9.63 -36.88 10.20
C PRO A 117 10.46 -38.12 9.89
N SER A 118 11.78 -37.96 9.75
CA SER A 118 12.70 -39.09 9.67
C SER A 118 12.60 -39.90 10.95
N SER A 119 11.84 -41.00 10.90
CA SER A 119 11.85 -42.05 11.92
C SER A 119 13.17 -42.78 11.85
N ALA A 120 14.07 -42.52 12.80
CA ALA A 120 15.20 -43.39 13.09
C ALA A 120 15.00 -43.97 14.49
N GLY A 121 14.59 -45.24 14.54
CA GLY A 121 14.64 -46.05 15.75
C GLY A 121 16.10 -46.31 16.14
N GLY A 122 16.38 -46.24 17.44
CA GLY A 122 17.67 -46.55 18.01
C GLY A 122 17.54 -46.75 19.52
N THR A 123 17.41 -48.00 19.92
CA THR A 123 17.31 -48.48 21.30
C THR A 123 18.58 -48.14 22.08
N THR A 124 18.51 -47.40 23.19
CA THR A 124 19.48 -47.55 24.28
C THR A 124 18.90 -47.10 25.62
N THR A 125 18.89 -48.05 26.55
CA THR A 125 18.59 -47.95 27.98
C THR A 125 19.45 -46.92 28.71
N THR A 126 18.83 -46.01 29.48
CA THR A 126 19.43 -45.41 30.67
C THR A 126 18.39 -45.20 31.78
N ARG A 127 18.79 -45.60 32.99
CA ARG A 127 18.05 -45.67 34.26
C ARG A 127 17.44 -44.32 34.71
N PRO A 128 16.35 -44.33 35.50
CA PRO A 128 15.92 -43.14 36.24
C PRO A 128 16.83 -42.90 37.46
N LEU A 129 17.35 -41.68 37.58
CA LEU A 129 17.95 -41.19 38.83
C LEU A 129 16.88 -40.39 39.58
N ILE A 130 16.47 -40.91 40.73
CA ILE A 130 15.70 -40.21 41.77
C ILE A 130 16.67 -39.33 42.57
N LYS A 131 16.13 -38.23 43.14
CA LYS A 131 16.58 -37.41 44.30
C LYS A 131 16.79 -35.94 43.93
N ASP A 132 16.26 -34.94 44.61
CA ASP A 132 15.33 -34.81 45.75
C ASP A 132 14.58 -33.48 45.56
#